data_AF-G0P1J2-F1
#
_entry.id   AF-G0P1J2-F1
#
_cell.length_a   1.000
_cell.length_b   1.000
_cell.length_c   1.000
_cell.angle_alpha   90.00
_cell.angle_beta   90.00
_cell.angle_gamma   90.00
#
_symmetry.space_group_name_H-M   'P 1'
#
loop_
_entity.id
_entity.type
_entity.pdbx_description
1 polymer ?
#
loop_
_entity_poly.entity_id
_entity_poly.type
_entity_poly.pdbx_seq_one_letter_code
_entity_poly.pdbx_strand_id
1 'polypeptide(L)'
;MKVKGPDPSLSSPYIGLGEAQRKREVNWLTDTRLLVCDADECGIFLETNPRAHIVRKLQDPVTAAVLTDNSLVTLQNGSMLRVYRNGGELQIETKIRPDELPGTPTAVLPLPLNCSYLIGSSHGAIRLMC
;
A
#
# COMPACT_ATOMS: atom_id res chain seq x y z
N MET A 1 7.23 6.73 59.03
CA MET A 1 6.82 7.43 57.79
C MET A 1 6.60 6.37 56.71
N LYS A 2 5.38 6.28 56.16
CA LYS A 2 4.95 5.25 55.22
C LYS A 2 5.03 5.84 53.81
N VAL A 3 5.87 5.27 52.94
CA VAL A 3 6.02 5.73 51.55
C VAL A 3 4.75 5.39 50.78
N LYS A 4 4.10 6.42 50.22
CA LYS A 4 2.89 6.30 49.40
C LYS A 4 3.30 5.71 48.04
N GLY A 5 2.75 4.54 47.69
CA GLY A 5 2.96 3.92 46.38
C GLY A 5 2.37 4.77 45.24
N PRO A 6 2.80 4.54 43.98
CA PRO A 6 2.39 5.35 42.85
C PRO A 6 0.89 5.22 42.57
N ASP A 7 0.30 6.33 42.14
CA ASP A 7 -1.11 6.54 41.84
C ASP A 7 -1.52 5.76 40.57
N PRO A 8 -2.58 4.93 40.59
CA PRO A 8 -3.02 4.14 39.44
C PRO A 8 -3.68 4.97 38.32
N SER A 9 -3.73 6.31 38.44
CA SER A 9 -4.29 7.21 37.43
C SER A 9 -3.31 7.68 36.35
N LEU A 10 -2.04 7.26 36.41
CA LEU A 10 -1.09 7.48 35.31
C LEU A 10 -1.32 6.42 34.24
N SER A 11 -2.09 6.79 33.22
CA SER A 11 -2.23 6.04 31.98
C SER A 11 -0.84 5.70 31.43
N SER A 12 -0.48 4.42 31.49
CA SER A 12 0.58 3.83 30.70
C SER A 12 0.39 4.25 29.23
N PRO A 13 1.44 4.64 28.49
CA PRO A 13 1.35 4.84 27.05
C PRO A 13 1.32 3.46 26.38
N TYR A 14 0.29 2.69 26.66
CA TYR A 14 -0.13 1.67 25.72
C TYR A 14 -0.48 2.44 24.46
N ILE A 15 0.32 2.23 23.42
CA ILE A 15 -0.04 2.51 22.04
C ILE A 15 -1.48 1.99 21.93
N GLY A 16 -2.43 2.93 21.92
CA GLY A 16 -3.81 2.57 21.62
C GLY A 16 -3.75 1.79 20.33
N LEU A 17 -4.46 0.66 20.28
CA LEU A 17 -4.86 0.06 19.03
C LEU A 17 -5.62 1.16 18.29
N GLY A 18 -4.88 1.99 17.55
CA GLY A 18 -5.43 3.02 16.72
C GLY A 18 -6.36 2.30 15.78
N GLU A 19 -7.62 2.74 15.76
CA GLU A 19 -8.54 2.38 14.69
C GLU A 19 -7.74 2.39 13.38
N ALA A 20 -7.80 1.29 12.62
CA ALA A 20 -7.04 1.16 11.38
C ALA A 20 -7.28 2.44 10.56
N GLN A 21 -6.26 3.30 10.46
CA GLN A 21 -6.37 4.54 9.69
C GLN A 21 -6.74 4.11 8.28
N ARG A 22 -7.95 4.47 7.85
CA ARG A 22 -8.42 4.15 6.50
C ARG A 22 -7.53 4.88 5.52
N LYS A 23 -6.67 4.13 4.83
CA LYS A 23 -5.72 4.68 3.88
C LYS A 23 -6.47 5.10 2.62
N ARG A 24 -6.36 6.38 2.27
CA ARG A 24 -6.81 6.91 0.98
C ARG A 24 -5.59 7.47 0.26
N GLU A 25 -5.37 7.02 -0.95
CA GLU A 25 -4.23 7.46 -1.77
C GLU A 25 -4.75 7.96 -3.11
N VAL A 26 -4.18 9.08 -3.57
CA VAL A 26 -4.41 9.63 -4.90
C VAL A 26 -3.05 9.86 -5.53
N ASN A 27 -2.77 9.21 -6.66
CA ASN A 27 -1.51 9.31 -7.38
C ASN A 27 -1.76 9.75 -8.81
N TRP A 28 -1.07 10.80 -9.26
CA TRP A 28 -0.99 11.14 -10.68
C TRP A 28 -0.15 10.11 -11.41
N LEU A 29 -0.65 9.55 -12.50
CA LEU A 29 0.06 8.58 -13.34
C LEU A 29 0.62 9.24 -14.60
N THR A 30 -0.14 10.21 -15.11
CA THR A 30 0.20 11.11 -16.22
C THR A 30 -0.47 12.46 -15.94
N ASP A 31 -0.26 13.45 -16.81
CA ASP A 31 -0.93 14.77 -16.70
C ASP A 31 -2.46 14.70 -16.75
N THR A 32 -3.02 13.60 -17.27
CA THR A 32 -4.47 13.41 -17.45
C THR A 32 -5.03 12.23 -16.69
N ARG A 33 -4.19 11.44 -15.99
CA ARG A 33 -4.63 10.20 -15.34
C ARG A 33 -4.24 10.13 -13.88
N LEU A 34 -5.18 9.61 -13.09
CA LEU A 34 -5.06 9.42 -11.66
C LEU A 34 -5.35 7.97 -11.29
N LEU A 35 -4.63 7.46 -10.30
CA LEU A 35 -5.08 6.33 -9.50
C LEU A 35 -5.69 6.87 -8.21
N VAL A 36 -6.91 6.42 -7.88
CA VAL A 36 -7.55 6.68 -6.59
C VAL A 36 -7.75 5.35 -5.88
N CYS A 37 -7.24 5.25 -4.66
CA CYS A 37 -7.34 4.07 -3.81
C CYS A 37 -8.08 4.45 -2.52
N ASP A 38 -9.03 3.61 -2.13
CA ASP A 38 -9.67 3.63 -0.81
C ASP A 38 -9.43 2.26 -0.17
N ALA A 39 -9.30 2.22 1.16
CA ALA A 39 -9.00 1.00 1.90
C ALA A 39 -10.08 -0.09 1.73
N ASP A 40 -11.34 0.32 1.51
CA ASP A 40 -12.49 -0.58 1.47
C ASP A 40 -12.92 -0.92 0.01
N GLU A 41 -12.37 -0.22 -0.98
CA GLU A 41 -12.77 -0.35 -2.39
C GLU A 41 -11.59 -0.68 -3.30
N CYS A 42 -11.86 -1.35 -4.42
CA CYS A 42 -10.82 -1.56 -5.42
C CYS A 42 -10.40 -0.21 -6.02
N GLY A 43 -9.10 -0.02 -6.22
CA GLY A 43 -8.58 1.22 -6.79
C GLY A 43 -9.15 1.51 -8.18
N ILE A 44 -9.29 2.78 -8.52
CA ILE A 44 -9.84 3.23 -9.80
C ILE A 44 -8.83 4.08 -10.56
N PHE A 45 -8.71 3.83 -11.86
CA PHE A 45 -8.05 4.73 -12.79
C PHE A 45 -9.07 5.74 -13.30
N LEU A 46 -8.79 7.03 -13.11
CA LEU A 46 -9.57 8.15 -13.61
C LEU A 46 -8.80 8.86 -14.72
N GLU A 47 -9.51 9.30 -15.76
CA GLU A 47 -9.01 10.23 -16.76
C GLU A 47 -9.74 11.56 -16.61
N THR A 48 -8.99 12.66 -16.54
CA THR A 48 -9.51 13.99 -16.17
C THR A 48 -9.82 14.89 -17.38
N ASN A 49 -9.35 14.54 -18.57
CA ASN A 49 -9.53 15.30 -19.81
C ASN A 49 -10.33 14.46 -20.83
N PRO A 50 -11.46 14.94 -21.41
CA PRO A 50 -12.07 16.27 -21.25
C PRO A 50 -12.90 16.44 -19.98
N ARG A 51 -13.24 15.36 -19.29
CA ARG A 51 -13.93 15.38 -17.99
C ARG A 51 -13.54 14.14 -17.19
N ALA A 52 -13.47 14.28 -15.87
CA ALA A 52 -13.24 13.18 -14.94
C ALA A 52 -14.23 12.02 -15.18
N HIS A 53 -13.69 10.85 -15.54
CA HIS A 53 -14.45 9.61 -15.68
C HIS A 53 -13.59 8.39 -15.32
N ILE A 54 -14.24 7.30 -14.92
CA ILE A 54 -13.57 6.03 -14.58
C ILE A 54 -13.20 5.32 -15.88
N VAL A 55 -11.90 5.05 -16.05
CA VAL A 55 -11.36 4.29 -17.18
C VAL A 55 -11.28 2.80 -16.83
N ARG A 56 -10.96 2.48 -15.57
CA ARG A 56 -10.75 1.10 -15.12
C ARG A 56 -10.90 1.00 -13.60
N LYS A 57 -11.50 -0.11 -13.13
CA LYS A 57 -11.44 -0.54 -11.73
C LYS A 57 -10.43 -1.68 -11.61
N LEU A 58 -9.58 -1.63 -10.59
CA LEU A 58 -8.65 -2.70 -10.22
C LEU A 58 -9.43 -3.90 -9.67
N GLN A 59 -8.79 -5.07 -9.68
CA GLN A 59 -9.42 -6.30 -9.21
C GLN A 59 -9.62 -6.27 -7.69
N ASP A 60 -8.60 -5.83 -6.96
CA ASP A 60 -8.54 -5.91 -5.50
C ASP A 60 -8.27 -4.53 -4.87
N PRO A 61 -8.63 -4.32 -3.59
CA PRO A 61 -8.21 -3.16 -2.81
C PRO A 61 -6.69 -3.02 -2.77
N VAL A 62 -6.21 -1.77 -2.87
CA VAL A 62 -4.78 -1.44 -2.90
C VAL A 62 -4.33 -1.03 -1.49
N THR A 63 -3.35 -1.74 -0.94
CA THR A 63 -2.79 -1.45 0.40
C THR A 63 -1.60 -0.49 0.33
N ALA A 64 -0.87 -0.51 -0.78
CA ALA A 64 0.18 0.46 -1.08
C ALA A 64 0.34 0.65 -2.59
N ALA A 65 0.59 1.88 -3.02
CA ALA A 65 0.94 2.20 -4.40
C ALA A 65 2.18 3.07 -4.44
N VAL A 66 3.08 2.80 -5.39
CA VAL A 66 4.25 3.63 -5.67
C VAL A 66 4.36 3.83 -7.17
N LEU A 67 4.45 5.09 -7.58
CA LEU A 67 4.74 5.48 -8.95
C LEU A 67 6.25 5.53 -9.16
N THR A 68 6.70 5.00 -10.28
CA THR A 68 8.05 5.16 -10.84
C THR A 68 7.95 5.89 -12.18
N ASP A 69 9.07 6.22 -12.79
CA ASP A 69 9.12 6.94 -14.07
C ASP A 69 8.23 6.30 -15.17
N ASN A 70 8.13 4.96 -15.18
CA ASN A 70 7.44 4.22 -16.25
C ASN A 70 6.36 3.25 -15.76
N SER A 71 6.27 3.01 -14.45
CA SER A 71 5.34 2.02 -13.91
C SER A 71 4.70 2.45 -12.60
N LEU A 72 3.49 1.95 -12.38
CA LEU A 72 2.80 1.96 -11.10
C LEU A 72 2.94 0.57 -10.47
N VAL A 73 3.55 0.52 -9.29
CA VAL A 73 3.68 -0.70 -8.49
C VAL A 73 2.66 -0.65 -7.37
N THR A 74 1.87 -1.72 -7.22
CA THR A 74 0.86 -1.82 -6.18
C THR A 74 1.00 -3.10 -5.39
N LEU A 75 0.76 -3.01 -4.09
CA LEU A 75 0.37 -4.13 -3.25
C LEU A 75 -1.15 -4.12 -3.13
N GLN A 76 -1.74 -5.27 -3.40
CA GLN A 76 -3.18 -5.47 -3.36
C GLN A 76 -3.54 -6.59 -2.40
N ASN A 77 -4.81 -6.62 -2.00
CA ASN A 77 -5.32 -7.62 -1.09
C ASN A 77 -5.03 -9.06 -1.58
N GLY A 78 -4.83 -10.00 -0.65
CA GLY A 78 -4.38 -11.36 -1.00
C GLY A 78 -2.87 -11.48 -1.28
N SER A 79 -2.08 -10.49 -0.83
CA SER A 79 -0.61 -10.45 -0.98
C SER A 79 -0.16 -10.43 -2.44
N MET A 80 -0.87 -9.69 -3.28
CA MET A 80 -0.58 -9.57 -4.71
C MET A 80 0.30 -8.34 -4.97
N LEU A 81 1.48 -8.56 -5.56
CA LEU A 81 2.29 -7.50 -6.17
C LEU A 81 1.88 -7.39 -7.64
N ARG A 82 1.46 -6.19 -8.05
CA ARG A 82 1.11 -5.91 -9.45
C ARG A 82 1.84 -4.68 -9.95
N VAL A 83 2.39 -4.78 -11.15
CA VAL A 83 3.09 -3.69 -11.84
C VAL A 83 2.34 -3.36 -13.10
N TYR A 84 1.94 -2.10 -13.22
CA TYR A 84 1.26 -1.57 -14.39
C TYR A 84 2.18 -0.60 -15.10
N ARG A 85 2.11 -0.50 -16.43
CA ARG A 85 2.64 0.70 -17.12
C ARG A 85 1.84 1.92 -16.67
N ASN A 86 2.41 3.12 -16.78
CA ASN A 86 1.71 4.37 -16.46
C ASN A 86 0.39 4.58 -17.26
N GLY A 87 0.20 3.83 -18.36
CA GLY A 87 -1.07 3.74 -19.10
C GLY A 87 -2.15 2.83 -18.48
N GLY A 88 -1.88 2.18 -17.34
CA GLY A 88 -2.79 1.27 -16.62
C GLY A 88 -2.74 -0.20 -17.08
N GLU A 89 -1.93 -0.53 -18.08
CA GLU A 89 -1.75 -1.90 -18.60
C GLU A 89 -0.94 -2.76 -17.61
N LEU A 90 -1.47 -3.92 -17.21
CA LEU A 90 -0.79 -4.85 -16.31
C LEU A 90 0.41 -5.48 -17.02
N GLN A 91 1.58 -5.46 -16.40
CA GLN A 91 2.82 -6.06 -16.91
C GLN A 91 3.26 -7.25 -16.08
N ILE A 92 3.17 -7.13 -14.76
CA ILE A 92 3.59 -8.16 -13.81
C ILE A 92 2.48 -8.37 -12.80
N GLU A 93 2.20 -9.62 -12.51
CA GLU A 93 1.33 -10.06 -11.43
C GLU A 93 2.00 -11.21 -10.70
N THR A 94 2.18 -11.09 -9.40
CA THR A 94 2.83 -12.11 -8.58
C THR A 94 2.23 -12.14 -7.19
N LYS A 95 1.99 -13.34 -6.68
CA LYS A 95 1.54 -13.57 -5.31
C LYS A 95 2.74 -13.77 -4.41
N ILE A 96 2.87 -12.93 -3.39
CA ILE A 96 3.88 -13.06 -2.33
C ILE A 96 3.41 -14.17 -1.41
N ARG A 97 4.25 -15.20 -1.23
CA ARG A 97 3.84 -16.36 -0.44
C ARG A 97 4.00 -16.09 1.06
N PRO A 98 3.15 -16.66 1.92
CA PRO A 98 3.24 -16.43 3.37
C PRO A 98 4.55 -16.93 4.00
N ASP A 99 5.18 -17.96 3.42
CA ASP A 99 6.50 -18.46 3.82
C ASP A 99 7.63 -17.51 3.37
N GLU A 100 7.35 -16.64 2.40
CA GLU A 100 8.30 -15.63 1.95
C GLU A 100 8.24 -14.36 2.80
N LEU A 101 7.04 -13.89 3.15
CA LEU A 101 6.87 -12.69 3.95
C LEU A 101 5.79 -12.92 5.01
N PRO A 102 6.13 -12.96 6.31
CA PRO A 102 5.14 -13.16 7.35
C PRO A 102 4.23 -11.94 7.47
N GLY A 103 2.92 -12.16 7.50
CA GLY A 103 1.89 -11.11 7.59
C GLY A 103 1.42 -10.56 6.26
N THR A 104 0.70 -9.45 6.35
CA THR A 104 0.17 -8.76 5.17
C THR A 104 1.21 -7.77 4.66
N PRO A 105 1.52 -7.74 3.36
CA PRO A 105 2.32 -6.68 2.75
C PRO A 105 1.63 -5.32 2.91
N THR A 106 2.33 -4.34 3.50
CA THR A 106 1.78 -3.00 3.83
C THR A 106 2.54 -1.86 3.18
N ALA A 107 3.77 -2.08 2.71
CA ALA A 107 4.58 -1.09 2.03
C ALA A 107 5.42 -1.74 0.94
N VAL A 108 5.62 -1.03 -0.17
CA VAL A 108 6.49 -1.45 -1.27
C VAL A 108 7.39 -0.28 -1.66
N LEU A 109 8.64 -0.58 -2.00
CA LEU A 109 9.57 0.35 -2.60
C LEU A 109 10.24 -0.34 -3.79
N PRO A 110 9.89 0.04 -5.03
CA PRO A 110 10.61 -0.40 -6.22
C PRO A 110 12.05 0.13 -6.18
N LEU A 111 13.02 -0.75 -6.47
CA LEU A 111 14.42 -0.38 -6.54
C LEU A 111 14.81 -0.04 -8.00
N PRO A 112 15.72 0.94 -8.20
CA PRO A 112 16.09 1.42 -9.52
C PRO A 112 16.88 0.41 -10.38
N LEU A 113 17.29 -0.73 -9.81
CA LEU A 113 18.09 -1.74 -10.48
C LEU A 113 17.41 -3.11 -10.32
N ASN A 114 17.22 -3.82 -11.44
CA ASN A 114 16.85 -5.24 -11.52
C ASN A 114 15.41 -5.64 -11.15
N CYS A 115 14.39 -4.83 -11.48
CA CYS A 115 12.99 -5.18 -11.22
C CYS A 115 12.75 -5.69 -9.78
N SER A 116 13.50 -5.14 -8.83
CA SER A 116 13.53 -5.62 -7.46
C SER A 116 12.67 -4.71 -6.57
N TYR A 117 12.10 -5.28 -5.52
CA TYR A 117 11.15 -4.59 -4.64
C TYR A 117 11.52 -4.87 -3.18
N LEU A 118 11.62 -3.81 -2.37
CA LEU A 118 11.58 -3.95 -0.93
C LEU A 118 10.13 -3.94 -0.48
N ILE A 119 9.74 -4.95 0.27
CA ILE A 119 8.36 -5.12 0.75
C ILE A 119 8.38 -5.20 2.28
N GLY A 120 7.66 -4.28 2.91
CA GLY A 120 7.40 -4.27 4.34
C GLY A 120 6.09 -4.97 4.68
N SER A 121 6.03 -5.65 5.83
CA SER A 121 4.83 -6.34 6.30
C SER A 121 4.30 -5.81 7.64
N SER A 122 3.05 -6.16 7.93
CA SER A 122 2.38 -5.87 9.20
C SER A 122 3.05 -6.50 10.43
N HIS A 123 3.94 -7.48 10.26
CA HIS A 123 4.72 -8.09 11.37
C HIS A 123 6.11 -7.46 11.54
N GLY A 124 6.39 -6.35 10.85
CA GLY A 124 7.69 -5.67 10.92
C GLY A 124 8.80 -6.35 10.13
N ALA A 125 8.47 -7.32 9.26
CA ALA A 125 9.43 -7.91 8.35
C ALA A 125 9.65 -7.02 7.12
N ILE A 126 10.89 -6.95 6.63
CA ILE A 126 11.25 -6.32 5.36
C ILE A 126 11.94 -7.38 4.51
N ARG A 127 11.49 -7.56 3.26
CA ARG A 127 12.09 -8.50 2.33
C ARG A 127 12.39 -7.85 0.99
N LEU A 128 13.55 -8.20 0.44
CA LEU A 128 13.90 -7.94 -0.95
C LEU A 128 13.34 -9.07 -1.83
N MET A 129 12.59 -8.73 -2.86
CA MET A 129 12.09 -9.65 -3.89
C MET A 129 12.61 -9.20 -5.26
N CYS A 130 12.87 -10.15 -6.15
CA CYS A 130 13.43 -9.95 -7.49
C CYS A 130 12.77 -10.91 -8.48
#